data_AF-A0A2Z3QYI5-F1
#
_entry.id   AF-A0A2Z3QYI5-F1
#
_cell.length_a   1.000
_cell.length_b   1.000
_cell.length_c   1.000
_cell.angle_alpha   90.00
_cell.angle_beta   90.00
_cell.angle_gamma   90.00
#
_symmetry.space_group_name_H-M   'P 1'
#
loop_
_entity.id
_entity.type
_entity.pdbx_description
1 polymer ?
#
loop_
_entity_poly.entity_id
_entity_poly.type
_entity_poly.pdbx_seq_one_letter_code
_entity_poly.pdbx_strand_id
1 'polypeptide(L)' 'MEATMRIERTDPITGHTLTDLEGHPFVMEGAGPNALKIYFDDEASKKAYLDIMTEHPGSDFTVNLDNPSPMGGEADRKH' A
#
# COMPACT_ATOMS: atom_id res chain seq x y z
N MET A 1 -25.17 7.90 -0.13
CA MET A 1 -23.92 7.14 0.11
C MET A 1 -22.81 8.15 -0.01
N GLU A 2 -22.27 8.61 1.11
CA GLU A 2 -21.16 9.56 1.08
C GLU A 2 -19.96 8.85 0.44
N ALA A 3 -19.50 9.40 -0.69
CA ALA A 3 -18.24 9.02 -1.30
C ALA A 3 -17.12 9.42 -0.33
N THR A 4 -16.86 8.58 0.67
CA THR A 4 -15.82 8.83 1.67
C THR A 4 -14.48 8.46 1.06
N MET A 5 -13.91 9.45 0.41
CA MET A 5 -12.51 9.43 0.03
C MET A 5 -11.66 8.98 1.24
N ARG A 6 -10.78 7.99 1.06
CA ARG A 6 -9.88 7.53 2.12
C ARG A 6 -8.69 8.45 2.21
N ILE A 7 -8.30 8.81 3.43
CA ILE A 7 -7.16 9.70 3.68
C ILE A 7 -6.13 8.93 4.52
N GLU A 8 -4.99 8.66 3.90
CA GLU A 8 -3.80 8.15 4.57
C GLU A 8 -2.92 9.32 4.97
N ARG A 9 -2.75 9.46 6.28
CA ARG A 9 -1.91 10.50 6.90
C ARG A 9 -0.55 9.95 7.33
N THR A 10 -0.36 8.66 7.17
CA THR A 10 0.90 7.99 7.48
C THR A 10 1.70 7.89 6.21
N ASP A 11 2.85 8.55 6.20
CA ASP A 11 3.79 8.52 5.10
C ASP A 11 4.29 7.07 4.93
N PRO A 12 4.03 6.41 3.79
CA PRO A 12 4.38 5.01 3.59
C PRO A 12 5.88 4.77 3.39
N ILE A 13 6.67 5.82 3.16
CA ILE A 13 8.12 5.74 2.95
C ILE A 13 8.86 5.80 4.29
N THR A 14 8.44 6.70 5.16
CA THR A 14 9.08 6.96 6.46
C THR A 14 8.37 6.26 7.61
N GLY A 15 7.09 5.89 7.45
CA GLY A 15 6.22 5.40 8.51
C GLY A 15 5.74 6.49 9.48
N HIS A 16 6.06 7.75 9.22
CA HIS A 16 5.68 8.86 10.09
C HIS A 16 4.21 9.23 9.90
N THR A 17 3.48 9.40 11.00
CA THR A 17 2.06 9.77 10.94
C THR A 17 1.90 11.26 11.16
N LEU A 18 1.37 11.93 10.14
CA LEU A 18 1.14 13.36 10.15
C LEU A 18 -0.07 13.70 11.03
N THR A 19 0.15 14.56 12.00
CA THR A 19 -0.88 15.16 12.84
C THR A 19 -1.49 16.41 12.20
N ASP A 20 -0.69 17.15 11.43
CA ASP A 20 -1.09 18.31 10.63
C ASP A 20 -0.92 18.00 9.14
N LEU A 21 -1.90 18.41 8.32
CA LEU A 21 -1.91 18.15 6.88
C LEU A 21 -1.81 19.44 6.06
N GLU A 22 -1.79 20.59 6.72
CA GLU A 22 -1.78 21.88 6.05
C GLU A 22 -0.38 22.13 5.47
N GLY A 23 -0.30 22.29 4.15
CA GLY A 23 0.96 22.54 3.45
C GLY A 23 1.79 21.29 3.15
N HIS A 24 1.39 20.10 3.64
CA HIS A 24 2.09 18.86 3.33
C HIS A 24 1.81 18.38 1.89
N PRO A 25 2.84 17.84 1.19
CA PRO A 25 2.66 17.28 -0.13
C PRO A 25 1.77 16.03 -0.08
N PHE A 26 0.93 15.84 -1.10
CA PHE A 26 0.05 14.68 -1.21
C PHE A 26 -0.03 14.14 -2.64
N VAL A 27 -0.51 12.91 -2.76
CA VAL A 27 -0.92 12.27 -4.02
C VAL A 27 -2.35 11.75 -3.91
N MET A 28 -2.99 11.63 -5.06
CA MET A 28 -4.33 11.06 -5.21
C MET A 28 -4.18 9.78 -6.02
N GLU A 29 -4.48 8.64 -5.44
CA GLU A 29 -4.53 7.36 -6.15
C GLU A 29 -5.96 6.97 -6.47
N GLY A 30 -6.17 6.45 -7.69
CA GLY A 30 -7.49 6.09 -8.20
C GLY A 30 -8.37 7.29 -8.54
N ALA A 31 -9.66 7.02 -8.76
CA ALA A 31 -10.64 8.04 -9.12
C ALA A 31 -12.01 7.75 -8.50
N GLY A 32 -12.79 8.80 -8.29
CA GLY A 32 -14.17 8.70 -7.82
C GLY A 32 -14.28 8.38 -6.31
N PRO A 33 -15.32 7.66 -5.88
CA PRO A 33 -15.65 7.48 -4.46
C PRO A 33 -14.65 6.63 -3.68
N ASN A 34 -13.78 5.89 -4.37
CA ASN A 34 -12.72 5.06 -3.79
C ASN A 34 -11.33 5.68 -3.97
N ALA A 35 -11.26 6.97 -4.31
CA ALA A 35 -9.98 7.66 -4.38
C ALA A 35 -9.28 7.65 -3.01
N LEU A 36 -7.96 7.48 -3.04
CA LEU A 36 -7.09 7.45 -1.87
C LEU A 36 -6.20 8.69 -1.88
N LYS A 37 -6.29 9.51 -0.82
CA LYS A 37 -5.38 10.63 -0.60
C LYS A 37 -4.25 10.14 0.30
N ILE A 38 -3.00 10.29 -0.12
CA ILE A 38 -1.85 9.94 0.71
C ILE A 38 -1.05 11.22 0.92
N TYR A 39 -0.85 11.60 2.18
CA TYR A 39 -0.01 12.73 2.57
C TYR A 39 1.40 12.25 2.92
N PHE A 40 2.39 13.09 2.64
CA PHE A 40 3.81 12.81 2.86
C PHE A 40 4.43 13.86 3.76
N ASP A 41 5.47 13.46 4.48
CA ASP A 41 6.24 14.36 5.35
C ASP A 41 6.85 15.50 4.50
N ASP A 42 7.49 15.11 3.39
CA ASP A 42 8.19 16.01 2.47
C ASP A 42 8.05 15.59 0.99
N GLU A 43 8.47 16.47 0.07
CA GLU A 43 8.48 16.19 -1.37
C GLU A 43 9.41 15.03 -1.74
N ALA A 44 10.47 14.79 -0.94
CA ALA A 44 11.37 13.66 -1.13
C ALA A 44 10.64 12.32 -0.97
N SER A 45 9.82 12.18 0.08
CA SER A 45 9.00 10.98 0.32
C SER A 45 7.95 10.79 -0.76
N LYS A 46 7.27 11.87 -1.16
CA LYS A 46 6.32 11.84 -2.29
C LYS A 46 6.99 11.36 -3.57
N LYS A 47 8.18 11.88 -3.89
CA LYS A 47 8.92 11.49 -5.09
C LYS A 47 9.36 10.04 -5.03
N ALA A 48 9.89 9.57 -3.90
CA ALA A 48 10.26 8.17 -3.71
C ALA A 48 9.05 7.24 -3.88
N TYR A 49 7.89 7.61 -3.32
CA TYR A 49 6.66 6.87 -3.48
C TYR A 49 6.18 6.78 -4.93
N LEU A 50 6.24 7.88 -5.68
CA LEU A 50 5.94 7.88 -7.10
C LEU A 50 6.95 7.06 -7.90
N ASP A 51 8.24 7.14 -7.57
CA ASP A 51 9.31 6.38 -8.22
C ASP A 51 9.06 4.86 -8.09
N ILE A 52 8.77 4.38 -6.87
CA ILE A 52 8.40 2.98 -6.58
C ILE A 52 7.16 2.56 -7.38
N MET A 53 6.16 3.43 -7.53
CA MET A 53 4.98 3.13 -8.36
C MET A 53 5.27 3.08 -9.86
N THR A 54 6.25 3.87 -10.32
CA THR A 54 6.64 3.95 -11.73
C THR A 54 7.48 2.73 -12.13
N GLU A 55 8.07 2.03 -11.16
CA GLU A 55 8.60 0.68 -11.30
C GLU A 55 7.43 -0.32 -11.42
N HIS A 56 6.71 -0.26 -12.55
CA HIS A 56 5.59 -1.10 -12.91
C HIS A 56 5.69 -2.57 -12.43
N PRO A 57 4.81 -3.05 -11.52
CA PRO A 57 4.33 -4.42 -11.55
C PRO A 57 3.15 -4.57 -12.54
N GLY A 58 2.89 -3.58 -13.40
CA GLY A 58 1.82 -3.61 -14.40
C GLY A 58 2.01 -4.61 -15.54
N SER A 59 3.15 -5.31 -15.61
CA SER A 59 3.38 -6.41 -16.56
C SER A 59 3.61 -7.76 -15.90
N ASP A 60 3.52 -7.86 -14.57
CA ASP A 60 3.79 -9.10 -13.84
C ASP A 60 2.72 -9.43 -12.79
N PHE A 61 1.44 -9.15 -13.08
CA PHE A 61 0.33 -9.83 -12.40
C PHE A 61 0.21 -11.28 -12.91
N THR A 62 1.31 -12.02 -12.85
CA THR A 62 1.38 -13.49 -12.91
C THR A 62 1.55 -14.07 -11.52
N VAL A 63 1.25 -13.32 -10.46
CA VAL A 63 1.13 -13.90 -9.12
C VAL A 63 -0.23 -14.58 -9.04
N ASN A 64 -0.29 -15.80 -9.59
CA ASN A 64 -1.27 -16.78 -9.17
C ASN A 64 -1.07 -16.93 -7.65
N LEU A 65 -1.98 -16.38 -6.84
CA LEU A 65 -2.09 -16.73 -5.42
C LEU A 65 -2.63 -18.17 -5.30
N ASP A 66 -1.94 -19.11 -5.94
CA ASP A 66 -1.96 -20.48 -5.49
C ASP A 66 -1.18 -20.47 -4.18
N ASN A 67 -1.90 -20.64 -3.08
CA ASN A 67 -1.32 -21.07 -1.82
C ASN A 67 -1.36 -22.61 -1.81
N PRO A 68 -0.43 -23.34 -2.45
CA PRO A 68 -0.29 -24.75 -2.19
C PRO A 68 0.39 -24.83 -0.82
N SER A 69 -0.40 -24.98 0.23
CA SER A 69 0.11 -25.55 1.47
C SER A 69 0.10 -27.08 1.35
N PRO A 70 1.25 -27.75 1.14
CA PRO A 70 1.44 -29.08 1.66
C PRO A 70 2.38 -29.01 2.87
N MET A 71 2.14 -29.91 3.83
CA MET A 71 2.95 -30.22 5.02
C MET A 71 2.50 -29.59 6.34
N GLY A 72 1.41 -30.16 6.87
CA GLY A 72 1.39 -30.61 8.26
C GLY A 72 1.50 -32.13 8.28
N GLY A 73 2.68 -32.67 7.97
CA GLY A 73 2.97 -34.09 8.16
C GLY A 73 3.19 -34.38 9.63
N GLU A 74 2.11 -34.56 10.39
CA GLU A 74 2.16 -35.14 11.74
C GLU A 74 0.98 -36.08 11.95
N ALA A 75 1.07 -37.26 11.36
CA ALA A 75 0.34 -38.43 11.83
C ALA A 75 1.37 -39.52 12.14
N ASP A 76 1.60 -39.67 13.44
CA ASP A 76 1.89 -40.94 14.11
C ASP A 76 3.18 -41.67 13.74
N ARG A 77 4.26 -41.37 14.49
CA ARG A 77 5.28 -42.37 14.81
C ARG A 77 5.37 -42.52 16.32
N LYS A 78 4.63 -43.47 16.90
CA LYS A 78 5.11 -44.21 18.06
C LYS A 78 4.87 -45.71 17.91
N HIS A 79 5.94 -46.42 18.28
CA HIS A 79 6.11 -47.86 18.38
C HIS A 79 5.15 -48.49 19.39
#